data_AF-A0A382ZBU3-F1
#
_entry.id   AF-A0A382ZBU3-F1
#
_cell.length_a   1.000
_cell.length_b   1.000
_cell.length_c   1.000
_cell.angle_alpha   90.00
_cell.angle_beta   90.00
_cell.angle_gamma   90.00
#
_symmetry.space_group_name_H-M   'P 1'
#
loop_
_entity.id
_entity.type
_entity.pdbx_description
1 polymer ?
#
loop_
_entity_poly.entity_id
_entity_poly.type
_entity_poly.pdbx_seq_one_letter_code
_entity_poly.pdbx_strand_id
1 'polypeptide(L)' 'MNNTSDITLIINGEERQTKVRGSDTLLTVIRDNFQLTGTKR' A
#
# COMPACT_ATOMS: atom_id res chain seq x y z
N MET A 1 -4.95 19.65 5.03
CA MET A 1 -3.65 19.12 4.54
C MET A 1 -3.77 17.61 4.53
N ASN A 2 -3.61 16.97 3.37
CA ASN A 2 -3.62 15.49 3.31
C ASN A 2 -2.27 14.99 3.83
N ASN A 3 -2.23 14.58 5.11
CA ASN A 3 -1.04 13.98 5.71
C ASN A 3 -0.80 12.61 5.05
N THR A 4 0.08 12.60 4.05
CA THR A 4 0.58 11.37 3.43
C THR A 4 2.01 11.13 3.88
N SER A 5 2.37 9.88 4.13
CA SER A 5 3.72 9.46 4.45
C SER A 5 4.24 8.53 3.36
N ASP A 6 5.51 8.68 3.00
CA ASP A 6 6.23 7.72 2.18
C ASP A 6 6.61 6.49 3.03
N ILE A 7 6.27 5.30 2.55
CA ILE A 7 6.60 4.03 3.20
C ILE A 7 7.28 3.06 2.23
N THR A 8 8.07 2.15 2.79
CA THR A 8 8.67 1.01 2.08
C THR A 8 8.10 -0.29 2.66
N LEU A 9 7.64 -1.19 1.80
CA LEU A 9 7.09 -2.50 2.15
C LEU A 9 7.78 -3.60 1.34
N ILE A 10 7.96 -4.77 1.94
CA ILE A 10 8.39 -5.98 1.23
C ILE A 10 7.14 -6.84 0.99
N ILE A 11 6.71 -6.96 -0.27
CA ILE A 11 5.52 -7.74 -0.67
C ILE A 11 5.96 -8.82 -1.66
N ASN A 12 5.65 -10.08 -1.37
CA ASN A 12 6.04 -11.24 -2.20
C ASN A 12 7.55 -11.30 -2.49
N GLY A 13 8.38 -10.85 -1.55
CA GLY A 13 9.84 -10.81 -1.70
C GLY A 13 10.40 -9.60 -2.46
N GLU A 14 9.54 -8.70 -2.96
CA GLU A 14 9.93 -7.49 -3.67
C GLU A 14 9.78 -6.26 -2.78
N GLU A 15 10.80 -5.38 -2.75
CA GLU A 15 10.70 -4.07 -2.11
C GLU A 15 9.86 -3.12 -2.96
N ARG A 16 8.89 -2.45 -2.34
CA ARG A 16 7.96 -1.53 -2.98
C ARG A 16 7.79 -0.28 -2.13
N GLN A 17 7.74 0.88 -2.79
CA GLN A 17 7.58 2.17 -2.14
C GLN A 17 6.27 2.84 -2.57
N THR A 18 5.58 3.49 -1.64
CA THR A 18 4.33 4.21 -1.94
C THR A 18 4.00 5.26 -0.89
N LYS A 19 3.05 6.15 -1.23
CA LYS A 19 2.48 7.12 -0.30
C LYS A 19 1.19 6.58 0.27
N VAL A 20 1.05 6.66 1.59
CA VAL A 20 -0.16 6.24 2.30
C VAL A 20 -0.70 7.36 3.18
N ARG A 21 -2.02 7.37 3.37
CA ARG A 21 -2.69 8.11 4.43
C ARG A 21 -2.74 7.23 5.68
N GLY A 22 -2.81 7.83 6.87
CA GLY A 22 -2.98 7.08 8.12
C GLY A 22 -4.26 6.24 8.20
N SER A 23 -5.24 6.50 7.32
CA SER A 23 -6.48 5.73 7.18
C SER A 23 -6.39 4.56 6.20
N ASP A 24 -5.33 4.48 5.39
CA ASP A 24 -5.22 3.45 4.36
C ASP A 24 -4.93 2.10 5.01
N THR A 25 -5.77 1.11 4.73
CA THR A 25 -5.51 -0.26 5.19
C THR A 25 -4.46 -0.91 4.30
N LEU A 26 -3.74 -1.90 4.83
CA LEU A 26 -2.81 -2.69 4.02
C LEU A 26 -3.48 -3.30 2.78
N LEU A 27 -4.75 -3.71 2.90
CA LEU A 27 -5.52 -4.22 1.76
C LEU A 27 -5.72 -3.16 0.67
N THR A 28 -6.01 -1.91 1.06
CA THR A 28 -6.14 -0.78 0.12
C THR A 28 -4.80 -0.52 -0.57
N VAL A 29 -3.71 -0.48 0.19
CA VAL A 29 -2.36 -0.26 -0.37
C VAL A 29 -1.98 -1.37 -1.36
N ILE A 30 -2.18 -2.63 -1.01
CA ILE A 30 -1.83 -3.77 -1.87
C ILE A 30 -2.68 -3.78 -3.15
N ARG A 31 -3.99 -3.55 -3.05
CA ARG A 31 -4.88 -3.63 -4.20
C ARG A 31 -4.82 -2.41 -5.09
N ASP A 32 -4.86 -1.22 -4.50
CA ASP A 32 -5.09 0.03 -5.25
C ASP A 32 -3.77 0.70 -5.62
N ASN A 33 -2.76 0.67 -4.75
CA ASN A 33 -1.45 1.27 -5.06
C ASN A 33 -0.55 0.28 -5.80
N PHE A 34 -0.53 -0.99 -5.41
CA PHE A 34 0.35 -2.01 -6.03
C PHE A 34 -0.33 -2.89 -7.07
N GLN A 35 -1.65 -2.74 -7.29
CA GLN A 35 -2.43 -3.49 -8.29
C GLN A 35 -2.37 -5.02 -8.09
N LEU A 36 -2.15 -5.48 -6.84
CA LEU A 36 -2.12 -6.90 -6.47
C LEU A 36 -3.52 -7.35 -6.02
N THR A 37 -4.33 -7.83 -6.96
CA THR A 37 -5.78 -8.04 -6.76
C THR A 37 -6.19 -9.45 -6.28
N GLY A 38 -5.21 -10.27 -5.88
CA GLY A 38 -5.42 -11.63 -5.36
C GLY A 38 -6.16 -11.63 -4.02
N THR A 39 -5.68 -10.86 -3.05
CA THR A 39 -6.31 -10.69 -1.72
C THR A 39 -7.67 -10.01 -1.84
N LYS A 40 -8.73 -10.57 -1.24
CA LYS A 40 -10.12 -10.10 -1.38
C LYS A 40 -10.57 -9.25 -0.18
N ARG A 41 -11.69 -8.53 -0.36
CA ARG A 41 -12.38 -7.75 0.69
C ARG A 41 -13.24 -8.66 1.56
#